data_AF-A0A1A8ETL2-F1
#
_entry.id   AF-A0A1A8ETL2-F1
#
_cell.length_a   1.000
_cell.length_b   1.000
_cell.length_c   1.000
_cell.angle_alpha   90.00
_cell.angle_beta   90.00
_cell.angle_gamma   90.00
#
_symmetry.space_group_name_H-M   'P 1'
#
loop_
_entity.id
_entity.type
_entity.pdbx_description
1 polymer ?
#
loop_
_entity_poly.entity_id
_entity_poly.type
_entity_poly.pdbx_seq_one_letter_code
_entity_poly.pdbx_strand_id
1 'polypeptide(L)'
;VGASPYVMNCNVTIDTQDIRIGRSVAIAIRESTPGGIPGLQVLALPHEGAVEIACNVESVTDPPPGHLTDQPWPSFSVDGQPYFHASASLITTRVAELAG
;
A
#
# COMPACT_ATOMS: atom_id res chain seq x y z
N VAL A 1 8.78 -17.37 13.33
CA VAL A 1 9.43 -16.24 14.01
C VAL A 1 10.62 -15.84 13.16
N GLY A 2 10.75 -14.56 12.83
CA GLY A 2 11.82 -14.03 11.97
C GLY A 2 12.02 -12.54 12.23
N ALA A 3 12.90 -11.91 11.45
CA ALA A 3 13.14 -10.48 11.48
C ALA A 3 12.89 -9.88 10.10
N SER A 4 12.20 -8.74 10.09
CA SER A 4 12.02 -7.90 8.91
C SER A 4 12.37 -6.47 9.31
N PRO A 5 12.75 -5.60 8.36
CA PRO A 5 12.80 -4.16 8.61
C PRO A 5 11.41 -3.62 9.02
N TYR A 6 11.33 -2.33 9.28
CA TYR A 6 10.07 -1.68 9.63
C TYR A 6 8.96 -1.99 8.61
N VAL A 7 7.75 -2.26 9.11
CA VAL A 7 6.53 -2.45 8.31
C VAL A 7 5.52 -1.41 8.79
N MET A 8 5.04 -0.57 7.88
CA MET A 8 3.99 0.39 8.16
C MET A 8 2.63 -0.25 7.92
N ASN A 9 1.70 -0.13 8.87
CA ASN A 9 0.29 -0.43 8.61
C ASN A 9 -0.42 0.83 8.11
N CYS A 10 -1.23 0.71 7.06
CA CYS A 10 -1.99 1.81 6.49
C CYS A 10 -3.35 1.28 6.01
N ASN A 11 -4.42 1.74 6.66
CA ASN A 11 -5.77 1.39 6.26
C ASN A 11 -6.45 2.60 5.59
N VAL A 12 -7.12 2.36 4.47
CA VAL A 12 -7.90 3.38 3.76
C VAL A 12 -9.34 2.93 3.67
N THR A 13 -10.25 3.70 4.25
CA THR A 13 -11.70 3.43 4.17
C THR A 13 -12.26 4.01 2.87
N ILE A 14 -13.05 3.21 2.15
CA ILE A 14 -13.84 3.64 1.01
C ILE A 14 -15.33 3.61 1.37
N ASP A 15 -16.07 4.65 0.98
CA ASP A 15 -17.49 4.83 1.34
C ASP A 15 -18.41 3.97 0.47
N THR A 16 -18.32 2.65 0.65
CA THR A 16 -19.17 1.66 0.00
C THR A 16 -19.30 0.42 0.87
N GLN A 17 -20.43 -0.27 0.79
CA GLN A 17 -20.61 -1.59 1.40
C GLN A 17 -20.31 -2.73 0.42
N ASP A 18 -20.05 -2.43 -0.86
CA ASP A 18 -19.76 -3.45 -1.86
C ASP A 18 -18.31 -3.91 -1.78
N ILE A 19 -18.09 -5.01 -1.06
CA ILE A 19 -16.78 -5.64 -0.89
C ILE A 19 -16.10 -6.03 -2.22
N ARG A 20 -16.85 -6.17 -3.31
CA ARG A 20 -16.27 -6.48 -4.63
C ARG A 20 -15.46 -5.31 -5.16
N ILE A 21 -15.89 -4.07 -4.90
CA ILE A 21 -15.14 -2.86 -5.23
C ILE A 21 -13.82 -2.89 -4.49
N GLY A 22 -13.85 -3.04 -3.16
CA GLY A 22 -12.62 -3.08 -2.37
C GLY A 22 -11.66 -4.20 -2.77
N ARG A 23 -12.17 -5.40 -3.07
CA ARG A 23 -11.34 -6.50 -3.59
C ARG A 23 -10.69 -6.18 -4.93
N SER A 24 -11.41 -5.50 -5.82
CA SER A 24 -10.86 -5.03 -7.10
C SER A 24 -9.72 -4.04 -6.87
N VAL A 25 -9.91 -3.07 -5.97
CA VAL A 25 -8.86 -2.12 -5.57
C VAL A 25 -7.65 -2.85 -5.00
N ALA A 26 -7.85 -3.76 -4.03
CA ALA A 26 -6.77 -4.53 -3.41
C ALA A 26 -5.98 -5.36 -4.44
N ILE A 27 -6.67 -6.01 -5.40
CA ILE A 27 -6.01 -6.75 -6.49
C ILE A 27 -5.18 -5.83 -7.37
N ALA A 28 -5.65 -4.62 -7.66
CA ALA A 28 -4.95 -3.70 -8.54
C ALA A 28 -3.69 -3.10 -7.91
N ILE A 29 -3.67 -2.86 -6.59
CA ILE A 29 -2.55 -2.17 -5.92
C ILE A 29 -1.53 -3.09 -5.26
N ARG A 30 -1.87 -4.35 -4.95
CA ARG A 30 -0.93 -5.30 -4.32
C ARG A 30 0.32 -5.53 -5.17
N GLU A 31 1.45 -5.73 -4.51
CA GLU A 31 2.75 -5.93 -5.16
C GLU A 31 2.73 -7.09 -6.17
N SER A 32 2.01 -8.18 -5.89
CA SER A 32 1.98 -9.37 -6.75
C SER A 32 1.32 -9.15 -8.11
N THR A 33 0.70 -7.99 -8.34
CA THR A 33 0.04 -7.64 -9.60
C THR A 33 1.00 -6.80 -10.46
N PRO A 34 1.14 -7.05 -11.77
CA PRO A 34 1.93 -6.19 -12.64
C PRO A 34 1.49 -4.72 -12.55
N GLY A 35 2.41 -3.82 -12.21
CA GLY A 35 2.10 -2.40 -11.97
C GLY A 35 1.55 -2.07 -10.58
N GLY A 36 1.53 -3.05 -9.66
CA GLY A 36 1.22 -2.85 -8.26
C GLY A 36 2.30 -2.06 -7.51
N ILE A 37 2.02 -1.70 -6.26
CA ILE A 37 2.92 -0.90 -5.43
C ILE A 37 3.95 -1.83 -4.77
N PRO A 38 5.26 -1.61 -4.96
CA PRO A 38 6.31 -2.40 -4.31
C PRO A 38 6.16 -2.43 -2.78
N GLY A 39 6.37 -3.62 -2.18
CA GLY A 39 6.24 -3.83 -0.73
C GLY A 39 4.81 -3.81 -0.19
N LEU A 40 3.78 -3.63 -1.03
CA LEU A 40 2.41 -3.51 -0.57
C LEU A 40 1.69 -4.86 -0.53
N GLN A 41 1.40 -5.32 0.68
CA GLN A 41 0.43 -6.38 0.93
C GLN A 41 -0.90 -5.76 1.34
N VAL A 42 -2.01 -6.23 0.77
CA VAL A 42 -3.31 -5.58 0.96
C VAL A 42 -4.45 -6.58 0.96
N LEU A 43 -5.45 -6.30 1.79
CA LEU A 43 -6.74 -6.98 1.84
C LEU A 43 -7.87 -5.95 1.84
N ALA A 44 -9.05 -6.36 1.38
CA ALA A 44 -10.27 -5.59 1.52
C ALA A 44 -11.19 -6.28 2.53
N LEU A 45 -11.68 -5.54 3.51
CA LEU A 45 -12.47 -6.04 4.63
C LEU A 45 -13.74 -5.20 4.81
N PRO A 46 -14.91 -5.80 5.11
CA PRO A 46 -16.04 -5.05 5.61
C PRO A 46 -15.70 -4.43 6.98
N HIS A 47 -15.94 -3.13 7.15
CA HIS A 47 -15.66 -2.43 8.41
C HIS A 47 -16.67 -1.31 8.63
N GLU A 48 -17.39 -1.34 9.75
CA GLU A 48 -18.31 -0.26 10.20
C GLU A 48 -19.29 0.27 9.14
N GLY A 49 -19.87 -0.61 8.30
CA GLY A 49 -20.81 -0.20 7.25
C GLY A 49 -20.14 0.42 6.01
N ALA A 50 -18.82 0.28 5.91
CA ALA A 50 -17.98 0.63 4.78
C ALA A 50 -17.06 -0.56 4.41
N VAL A 51 -16.13 -0.32 3.48
CA VAL A 51 -15.06 -1.26 3.15
C VAL A 51 -13.72 -0.61 3.47
N GLU A 52 -12.87 -1.34 4.19
CA GLU A 52 -11.52 -0.94 4.52
C GLU A 52 -10.53 -1.65 3.59
N ILE A 53 -9.62 -0.88 2.99
CA ILE A 53 -8.45 -1.36 2.28
C ILE A 53 -7.31 -1.41 3.28
N ALA A 54 -7.11 -2.57 3.89
CA ALA A 54 -6.12 -2.78 4.94
C ALA A 54 -4.78 -3.19 4.34
N CYS A 55 -3.74 -2.38 4.55
CA CYS A 55 -2.43 -2.58 3.96
C CYS A 55 -1.33 -2.78 5.01
N ASN A 56 -0.43 -3.72 4.72
CA ASN A 56 0.91 -3.74 5.28
C ASN A 56 1.88 -3.26 4.20
N VAL A 57 2.70 -2.28 4.54
CA VAL A 57 3.70 -1.68 3.66
C VAL A 57 5.06 -2.11 4.17
N GLU A 58 5.63 -3.11 3.52
CA GLU A 58 6.98 -3.58 3.80
C GLU A 58 8.02 -2.60 3.27
N SER A 59 9.17 -2.58 3.94
CA SER A 59 10.31 -1.82 3.46
C SER A 59 11.01 -2.54 2.32
N VAL A 60 11.22 -1.84 1.21
CA VAL A 60 11.96 -2.31 0.03
C VAL A 60 13.34 -1.67 -0.03
N THR A 61 14.31 -2.34 -0.64
CA THR A 61 15.68 -1.82 -0.81
C THR A 61 15.86 -1.03 -2.10
N ASP A 62 14.99 -1.24 -3.08
CA ASP A 62 15.01 -0.49 -4.33
C ASP A 62 14.29 0.85 -4.17
N PRO A 63 14.82 1.93 -4.76
CA PRO A 63 14.15 3.22 -4.73
C PRO A 63 12.81 3.15 -5.48
N PRO A 64 11.86 4.04 -5.14
CA PRO A 64 10.56 4.08 -5.80
C PRO A 64 10.67 4.16 -7.33
N PRO A 65 9.85 3.38 -8.07
CA PRO A 65 9.68 3.59 -9.49
C PRO A 65 9.22 5.03 -9.75
N GLY A 66 9.95 5.78 -10.58
CA GLY A 66 9.70 7.21 -10.80
C GLY A 66 8.34 7.57 -11.41
N HIS A 67 7.54 6.58 -11.84
CA HIS A 67 6.19 6.76 -12.36
C HIS A 67 5.09 6.67 -11.28
N LEU A 68 5.42 6.24 -10.06
CA LEU A 68 4.41 5.99 -9.03
C LEU A 68 4.09 7.24 -8.19
N THR A 69 4.98 8.23 -8.09
CA THR A 69 4.67 9.45 -7.33
C THR A 69 5.64 10.59 -7.60
N ASP A 70 5.15 11.82 -7.52
CA ASP A 70 5.95 13.06 -7.55
C ASP A 70 6.65 13.36 -6.21
N GLN A 71 6.27 12.66 -5.13
CA GLN A 71 6.85 12.84 -3.80
C GLN A 71 7.83 11.72 -3.46
N PRO A 72 8.96 12.01 -2.81
CA PRO A 72 9.90 10.96 -2.40
C PRO A 72 9.23 10.02 -1.40
N TRP A 73 9.48 8.72 -1.58
CA TRP A 73 9.09 7.74 -0.56
C TRP A 73 9.87 8.01 0.73
N PRO A 74 9.23 7.90 1.91
CA PRO A 74 9.96 7.88 3.18
C PRO A 74 11.05 6.82 3.15
N SER A 75 12.20 7.15 3.74
CA SER A 75 13.35 6.26 3.78
C SER A 75 14.07 6.31 5.12
N PHE A 76 14.76 5.22 5.44
CA PHE A 76 15.62 5.08 6.60
C PHE A 76 16.79 4.16 6.26
N SER A 77 17.76 4.07 7.16
CA SER A 77 18.89 3.17 6.99
C SER A 77 19.11 2.30 8.22
N VAL A 78 19.46 1.04 7.99
CA VAL A 78 19.90 0.09 9.01
C VAL A 78 21.27 -0.41 8.58
N ASP A 79 22.29 -0.22 9.42
CA ASP A 79 23.68 -0.59 9.13
C ASP A 79 24.20 -0.08 7.77
N GLY A 80 23.76 1.11 7.36
CA GLY A 80 24.13 1.74 6.09
C GLY A 80 23.34 1.24 4.88
N GLN A 81 22.49 0.22 5.02
CA GLN A 81 21.58 -0.22 3.96
C GLN A 81 20.33 0.68 3.93
N PRO A 82 19.99 1.32 2.79
CA PRO A 82 18.78 2.11 2.67
C PRO A 82 17.55 1.23 2.49
N TYR A 83 16.45 1.68 3.09
CA TYR A 83 15.12 1.11 2.98
C TYR A 83 14.12 2.21 2.66
N PHE A 84 13.15 1.88 1.83
CA PHE A 84 12.07 2.76 1.38
C PHE A 84 10.73 2.08 1.64
N HIS A 85 9.67 2.84 1.83
CA HIS A 85 8.32 2.28 1.82
C HIS A 85 7.35 3.21 1.10
N ALA A 86 6.32 2.66 0.48
CA ALA A 86 5.30 3.47 -0.17
C ALA A 86 4.70 4.47 0.83
N SER A 87 4.44 5.70 0.37
CA SER A 87 3.82 6.70 1.22
C SER A 87 2.33 6.40 1.40
N ALA A 88 1.79 6.76 2.57
CA ALA A 88 0.34 6.68 2.79
C ALA A 88 -0.45 7.54 1.79
N SER A 89 0.12 8.67 1.35
CA SER A 89 -0.50 9.52 0.33
C SER A 89 -0.65 8.80 -1.01
N LEU A 90 0.40 8.10 -1.46
CA LEU A 90 0.34 7.29 -2.68
C LEU A 90 -0.75 6.21 -2.58
N ILE A 91 -0.77 5.47 -1.47
CA ILE A 91 -1.77 4.41 -1.25
C ILE A 91 -3.18 5.00 -1.26
N THR A 92 -3.40 6.10 -0.54
CA THR A 92 -4.70 6.78 -0.47
C THR A 92 -5.16 7.28 -1.84
N THR A 93 -4.29 7.93 -2.60
CA THR A 93 -4.59 8.41 -3.97
C THR A 93 -4.97 7.26 -4.89
N ARG A 94 -4.19 6.17 -4.89
CA ARG A 94 -4.48 5.01 -5.75
C ARG A 94 -5.78 4.31 -5.36
N VAL A 95 -6.08 4.22 -4.07
CA VAL A 95 -7.37 3.69 -3.59
C VAL A 95 -8.52 4.57 -4.07
N ALA A 96 -8.41 5.89 -3.93
CA ALA A 96 -9.45 6.82 -4.38
C ALA A 96 -9.69 6.75 -5.89
N GLU A 97 -8.63 6.72 -6.71
CA GLU A 97 -8.72 6.61 -8.17
C GLU A 97 -9.42 5.33 -8.64
N LEU A 98 -9.26 4.22 -7.91
CA LEU A 98 -9.77 2.90 -8.30
C LEU A 98 -11.14 2.57 -7.70
N ALA A 99 -11.52 3.21 -6.59
CA ALA A 99 -12.81 3.00 -5.93
C ALA A 99 -13.98 3.64 -6.69
N GLY A 100 -13.71 4.67 -7.49
CA GLY A 100 -14.70 5.40 -8.28
C GLY A 100 -15.24 6.63 -7.56
#